data_AF-A0A7W1QVG4-F1
#
_entry.id   AF-A0A7W1QVG4-F1
#
_cell.length_a   1.000
_cell.length_b   1.000
_cell.length_c   1.000
_cell.angle_alpha   90.00
_cell.angle_beta   90.00
_cell.angle_gamma   90.00
#
_symmetry.space_group_name_H-M   'P 1'
#
loop_
_entity.id
_entity.type
_entity.pdbx_description
1 polymer ?
#
loop_
_entity_poly.entity_id
_entity_poly.type
_entity_poly.pdbx_seq_one_letter_code
_entity_poly.pdbx_strand_id
1 'polypeptide(L)'
;MNTDTVERDHREECLAHVVELVRAKVAPEQCGLLEAFVVRYFGQVDPEDLAERQPADLYGAALSHWNFARQREPGGALVRVFNPSIEGHGWQSTHTIIEIVNDDMPFLVDSVTMEVNRVGLTLHLIVHPIVAVNRDSDGTLAGVAPEDAQPVHRESFIHVEVDRMIDPAQLDALAANLVRVLGDVREAVEDWTKMQSRLLAVVAELDQRPPPVPADECGEARAFLLWLADNHFTFLGYRRHELVTIDGEAALRIVPDSSMGILREGPSQEISASFSALPPEVRAYARRPELLVITKSTSRSTVHRPGYLDYIAIKRFGDRAD
;
A
#
# COMPACT_ATOMS: atom_id res chain seq x y z
N MET A 1 26.77 11.59 29.97
CA MET A 1 25.40 11.89 29.53
C MET A 1 25.12 10.96 28.38
N ASN A 2 24.04 10.16 28.45
CA ASN A 2 23.77 9.12 27.46
C ASN A 2 23.25 9.76 26.16
N THR A 3 23.69 9.30 24.98
CA THR A 3 23.29 9.87 23.68
C THR A 3 21.77 9.89 23.53
N ASP A 4 21.09 8.81 23.91
CA ASP A 4 19.61 8.71 23.95
C ASP A 4 18.93 9.80 24.79
N THR A 5 19.59 10.29 25.85
CA THR A 5 19.05 11.36 26.70
C THR A 5 19.16 12.70 26.00
N VAL A 6 20.30 12.98 25.35
CA VAL A 6 20.52 14.23 24.61
C VAL A 6 19.60 14.34 23.40
N GLU A 7 19.44 13.25 22.65
CA GLU A 7 18.53 13.14 21.51
C GLU A 7 17.06 13.36 21.91
N ARG A 8 16.62 12.74 23.01
CA ARG A 8 15.27 12.94 23.53
C ARG A 8 15.04 14.39 23.95
N ASP A 9 16.00 15.00 24.62
CA ASP A 9 15.90 16.38 25.11
C ASP A 9 15.81 17.40 23.93
N HIS A 10 16.56 17.18 22.83
CA HIS A 10 16.47 18.04 21.64
C HIS A 10 15.11 17.96 20.93
N ARG A 11 14.54 16.76 20.80
CA ARG A 11 13.19 16.61 20.23
C ARG A 11 12.14 17.29 21.10
N GLU A 12 12.23 17.12 22.43
CA GLU A 12 11.31 17.77 23.37
C GLU A 12 11.37 19.31 23.26
N GLU A 13 12.57 19.88 23.13
CA GLU A 13 12.76 21.33 22.93
C GLU A 13 12.19 21.81 21.59
N CYS A 14 12.47 21.09 20.49
CA CYS A 14 11.93 21.43 19.18
C CYS A 14 10.39 21.37 19.17
N LEU A 15 9.82 20.31 19.75
CA LEU A 15 8.37 20.15 19.86
C LEU A 15 7.74 21.24 20.74
N ALA A 16 8.41 21.65 21.81
CA ALA A 16 7.94 22.74 22.67
C ALA A 16 7.76 24.04 21.86
N HIS A 17 8.76 24.41 21.05
CA HIS A 17 8.66 25.59 20.18
C HIS A 17 7.52 25.47 19.14
N VAL A 18 7.31 24.28 18.56
CA VAL A 18 6.19 24.06 17.62
C VAL A 18 4.84 24.21 18.34
N VAL A 19 4.71 23.65 19.56
CA VAL A 19 3.50 23.77 20.39
C VAL A 19 3.24 25.22 20.81
N GLU A 20 4.27 26.00 21.11
CA GLU A 20 4.11 27.45 21.36
C GLU A 20 3.54 28.19 20.15
N LEU A 21 3.99 27.85 18.94
CA LEU A 21 3.43 28.40 17.70
C LEU A 21 1.97 28.00 17.49
N VAL A 22 1.60 26.76 17.83
CA VAL A 22 0.19 26.31 17.82
C VAL A 22 -0.65 27.19 18.74
N ARG A 23 -0.22 27.38 19.99
CA ARG A 23 -0.92 28.21 20.98
C ARG A 23 -1.06 29.67 20.58
N ALA A 24 -0.06 30.20 19.89
CA ALA A 24 -0.02 31.60 19.49
C ALA A 24 -0.89 31.89 18.24
N LYS A 25 -1.03 30.93 17.32
CA LYS A 25 -1.58 31.17 15.97
C LYS A 25 -2.87 30.45 15.66
N VAL A 26 -3.25 29.42 16.43
CA VAL A 26 -4.45 28.62 16.18
C VAL A 26 -5.60 29.08 17.08
N ALA A 27 -6.82 29.03 16.54
CA ALA A 27 -8.02 29.39 17.30
C ALA A 27 -8.15 28.53 18.57
N PRO A 28 -8.59 29.10 19.72
CA PRO A 28 -8.65 28.40 21.00
C PRO A 28 -9.40 27.05 20.95
N GLU A 29 -10.44 26.96 20.11
CA GLU A 29 -11.27 25.76 19.96
C GLU A 29 -10.53 24.60 19.28
N GLN A 30 -9.53 24.88 18.44
CA GLN A 30 -8.76 23.88 17.69
C GLN A 30 -7.37 23.63 18.28
N CYS A 31 -6.91 24.52 19.16
CA CYS A 31 -5.56 24.51 19.72
C CYS A 31 -5.20 23.17 20.38
N GLY A 32 -6.05 22.67 21.30
CA GLY A 32 -5.78 21.42 22.01
C GLY A 32 -5.73 20.19 21.09
N LEU A 33 -6.53 20.17 20.01
CA LEU A 33 -6.53 19.09 19.03
C LEU A 33 -5.23 19.09 18.22
N LEU A 34 -4.80 20.26 17.74
CA LEU A 34 -3.58 20.37 16.95
C LEU A 34 -2.33 20.13 17.81
N GLU A 35 -2.31 20.55 19.07
CA GLU A 35 -1.22 20.20 20.01
C GLU A 35 -1.07 18.69 20.15
N ALA A 36 -2.17 17.98 20.41
CA ALA A 36 -2.18 16.53 20.53
C ALA A 36 -1.72 15.85 19.22
N PHE A 37 -2.14 16.38 18.07
CA PHE A 37 -1.69 15.91 16.77
C PHE A 37 -0.20 16.11 16.57
N VAL A 38 0.34 17.33 16.76
CA VAL A 38 1.76 17.67 16.56
C VAL A 38 2.68 16.78 17.39
N VAL A 39 2.34 16.52 18.66
CA VAL A 39 3.13 15.67 19.54
C VAL A 39 3.20 14.23 19.01
N ARG A 40 2.09 13.68 18.51
CA ARG A 40 2.09 12.36 17.87
C ARG A 40 2.80 12.39 16.52
N TYR A 41 2.63 13.50 15.79
CA TYR A 41 3.07 13.64 14.41
C TYR A 41 4.58 13.55 14.28
N PHE A 42 5.31 14.29 15.12
CA PHE A 42 6.77 14.26 15.15
C PHE A 42 7.33 13.34 16.24
N GLY A 43 6.49 12.64 17.00
CA GLY A 43 6.91 11.89 18.19
C GLY A 43 7.82 10.69 17.92
N GLN A 44 7.89 10.22 16.67
CA GLN A 44 8.77 9.13 16.23
C GLN A 44 9.82 9.59 15.20
N VAL A 45 9.89 10.89 14.92
CA VAL A 45 10.88 11.44 13.98
C VAL A 45 12.23 11.53 14.69
N ASP A 46 13.30 11.32 13.93
CA ASP A 46 14.66 11.46 14.41
C ASP A 46 14.89 12.91 14.89
N PRO A 47 15.45 13.13 16.10
CA PRO A 47 15.74 14.46 16.59
C PRO A 47 16.69 15.26 15.67
N GLU A 48 17.61 14.60 14.97
CA GLU A 48 18.51 15.26 14.01
C GLU A 48 17.71 15.81 12.81
N ASP A 49 16.79 15.02 12.26
CA ASP A 49 15.89 15.47 11.18
C ASP A 49 15.03 16.67 11.61
N LEU A 50 14.55 16.70 12.85
CA LEU A 50 13.79 17.83 13.38
C LEU A 50 14.67 19.08 13.54
N ALA A 51 15.90 18.91 14.01
CA ALA A 51 16.84 20.00 14.26
C ALA A 51 17.32 20.70 12.96
N GLU A 52 17.31 20.00 11.82
CA GLU A 52 17.62 20.59 10.51
C GLU A 52 16.56 21.56 10.01
N ARG A 53 15.37 21.61 10.65
CA ARG A 53 14.20 22.36 10.19
C ARG A 53 13.87 23.49 11.15
N GLN A 54 13.34 24.59 10.61
CA GLN A 54 12.87 25.69 11.46
C GLN A 54 11.55 25.29 12.14
N PRO A 55 11.34 25.60 13.43
CA PRO A 55 10.09 25.30 14.12
C PRO A 55 8.85 25.88 13.42
N ALA A 56 8.99 27.02 12.74
CA ALA A 56 7.92 27.63 11.95
C ALA A 56 7.49 26.78 10.74
N ASP A 57 8.44 26.13 10.07
CA ASP A 57 8.16 25.25 8.93
C ASP A 57 7.59 23.91 9.40
N LEU A 58 8.07 23.36 10.53
CA LEU A 58 7.48 22.17 11.17
C LEU A 58 6.03 22.41 11.61
N TYR A 59 5.75 23.56 12.22
CA TYR A 59 4.40 24.01 12.53
C TYR A 59 3.54 24.09 11.26
N GLY A 60 4.08 24.70 10.19
CA GLY A 60 3.42 24.85 8.91
C GLY A 60 3.05 23.51 8.27
N ALA A 61 4.00 22.56 8.24
CA ALA A 61 3.81 21.21 7.71
C ALA A 61 2.72 20.44 8.47
N ALA A 62 2.80 20.38 9.80
CA ALA A 62 1.81 19.69 10.61
C ALA A 62 0.40 20.30 10.48
N LEU A 63 0.30 21.63 10.49
CA LEU A 63 -0.97 22.32 10.27
C LEU A 63 -1.52 22.08 8.85
N SER A 64 -0.64 22.05 7.84
CA SER A 64 -1.03 21.79 6.46
C SER A 64 -1.64 20.40 6.32
N HIS A 65 -0.96 19.39 6.86
CA HIS A 65 -1.40 18.01 6.79
C HIS A 65 -2.66 17.76 7.62
N TRP A 66 -2.78 18.37 8.81
CA TRP A 66 -4.01 18.35 9.59
C TRP A 66 -5.20 18.92 8.81
N ASN A 67 -5.01 20.07 8.15
CA ASN A 67 -6.06 20.68 7.35
C ASN A 67 -6.41 19.86 6.11
N PHE A 68 -5.42 19.23 5.48
CA PHE A 68 -5.64 18.32 4.36
C PHE A 68 -6.47 17.10 4.77
N ALA A 69 -6.23 16.57 5.96
CA ALA A 69 -6.95 15.43 6.52
C ALA A 69 -8.39 15.73 6.95
N ARG A 70 -8.84 17.00 6.91
CA ARG A 70 -10.13 17.43 7.46
C ARG A 70 -11.30 16.66 6.87
N GLN A 71 -11.33 16.44 5.57
CA GLN A 71 -12.45 15.79 4.88
C GLN A 71 -11.98 14.56 4.15
N ARG A 72 -12.44 13.38 4.55
CA ARG A 72 -12.08 12.11 3.88
C ARG A 72 -13.20 11.10 4.02
N GLU A 73 -13.60 10.48 2.91
CA GLU A 73 -14.49 9.33 2.90
C GLU A 73 -13.79 8.07 3.46
N PRO A 74 -14.46 7.24 4.27
CA PRO A 74 -13.92 5.96 4.72
C PRO A 74 -13.48 5.06 3.54
N GLY A 75 -12.35 4.37 3.68
CA GLY A 75 -11.82 3.48 2.64
C GLY A 75 -11.09 4.20 1.48
N GLY A 76 -11.15 5.54 1.42
CA GLY A 76 -10.38 6.34 0.47
C GLY A 76 -9.03 6.79 1.04
N ALA A 77 -8.02 6.84 0.17
CA ALA A 77 -6.77 7.54 0.47
C ALA A 77 -6.86 9.00 0.02
N LEU A 78 -6.42 9.95 0.85
CA LEU A 78 -6.08 11.29 0.41
C LEU A 78 -4.62 11.33 0.02
N VAL A 79 -4.30 11.90 -1.13
CA VAL A 79 -2.92 12.09 -1.59
C VAL A 79 -2.80 13.47 -2.23
N ARG A 80 -1.76 14.22 -1.88
CA ARG A 80 -1.35 15.43 -2.61
C ARG A 80 0.17 15.50 -2.72
N VAL A 81 0.64 16.10 -3.81
CA VAL A 81 2.07 16.35 -4.05
C VAL A 81 2.22 17.81 -4.44
N PHE A 82 3.02 18.58 -3.71
CA PHE A 82 3.10 20.03 -3.90
C PHE A 82 4.42 20.63 -3.39
N ASN A 83 4.69 21.87 -3.81
CA ASN A 83 5.79 22.68 -3.29
C ASN A 83 5.24 23.78 -2.38
N PRO A 84 5.44 23.71 -1.06
CA PRO A 84 4.95 24.74 -0.15
C PRO A 84 5.64 26.08 -0.41
N SER A 85 4.89 27.16 -0.23
CA SER A 85 5.33 28.54 -0.40
C SER A 85 4.68 29.43 0.65
N ILE A 86 5.40 30.46 1.10
CA ILE A 86 4.90 31.37 2.15
C ILE A 86 3.56 31.99 1.74
N GLU A 87 3.43 32.43 0.49
CA GLU A 87 2.21 33.08 -0.01
C GLU A 87 1.03 32.12 -0.13
N GLY A 88 1.25 30.89 -0.65
CA GLY A 88 0.17 29.95 -0.90
C GLY A 88 -0.21 29.09 0.31
N HIS A 89 0.75 28.83 1.19
CA HIS A 89 0.63 27.80 2.24
C HIS A 89 0.97 28.32 3.64
N GLY A 90 1.59 29.49 3.76
CA GLY A 90 2.03 30.05 5.05
C GLY A 90 3.32 29.45 5.59
N TRP A 91 3.98 28.57 4.82
CA TRP A 91 5.26 27.94 5.14
C TRP A 91 5.99 27.55 3.85
N GLN A 92 7.27 27.19 3.93
CA GLN A 92 8.05 26.82 2.76
C GLN A 92 8.94 25.61 3.01
N SER A 93 9.38 24.99 1.92
CA SER A 93 10.38 23.93 1.93
C SER A 93 11.25 24.05 0.68
N THR A 94 12.49 23.57 0.81
CA THR A 94 13.37 23.35 -0.33
C THR A 94 13.04 22.07 -1.08
N HIS A 95 12.17 21.21 -0.54
CA HIS A 95 11.75 19.93 -1.09
C HIS A 95 10.34 19.99 -1.70
N THR A 96 10.03 18.99 -2.52
CA THR A 96 8.64 18.66 -2.87
C THR A 96 8.06 17.80 -1.75
N ILE A 97 6.81 18.07 -1.40
CA ILE A 97 6.10 17.44 -0.29
C ILE A 97 5.03 16.51 -0.83
N ILE A 98 5.02 15.28 -0.32
CA ILE A 98 3.96 14.30 -0.53
C ILE A 98 3.24 14.14 0.80
N GLU A 99 1.94 14.39 0.84
CA GLU A 99 1.11 14.14 2.03
C GLU A 99 0.03 13.12 1.70
N ILE A 100 -0.11 12.13 2.59
CA ILE A 100 -1.04 11.02 2.45
C ILE A 100 -1.78 10.81 3.77
N VAL A 101 -3.10 10.65 3.69
CA VAL A 101 -3.95 10.23 4.81
C VAL A 101 -4.71 8.99 4.38
N ASN A 102 -4.52 7.88 5.08
CA ASN A 102 -5.09 6.60 4.72
C ASN A 102 -5.48 5.81 5.98
N ASP A 103 -6.39 4.86 5.87
CA ASP A 103 -6.64 3.93 6.99
C ASP A 103 -5.34 3.16 7.32
N ASP A 104 -5.10 2.90 8.60
CA ASP A 104 -3.92 2.16 8.99
C ASP A 104 -3.98 0.70 8.49
N MET A 105 -2.93 0.28 7.78
CA MET A 105 -2.78 -1.08 7.29
C MET A 105 -1.32 -1.41 6.95
N PRO A 106 -0.95 -2.70 6.85
CA PRO A 106 0.39 -3.10 6.44
C PRO A 106 0.77 -2.55 5.05
N PHE A 107 2.08 -2.42 4.83
CA PHE A 107 2.71 -2.09 3.54
C PHE A 107 2.51 -0.68 2.98
N LEU A 108 2.07 0.30 3.79
CA LEU A 108 1.90 1.67 3.30
C LEU A 108 3.25 2.35 3.03
N VAL A 109 4.11 2.43 4.05
CA VAL A 109 5.37 3.19 4.01
C VAL A 109 6.36 2.65 2.97
N ASP A 110 6.55 1.34 2.92
CA ASP A 110 7.44 0.69 1.94
C ASP A 110 6.90 0.84 0.52
N SER A 111 5.60 0.71 0.29
CA SER A 111 5.01 0.88 -1.05
C SER A 111 5.08 2.34 -1.54
N VAL A 112 4.85 3.32 -0.66
CA VAL A 112 5.07 4.75 -0.97
C VAL A 112 6.54 5.01 -1.29
N THR A 113 7.45 4.51 -0.47
CA THR A 113 8.90 4.66 -0.69
C THR A 113 9.34 4.03 -2.01
N MET A 114 8.78 2.89 -2.38
CA MET A 114 9.03 2.24 -3.66
C MET A 114 8.53 3.05 -4.85
N GLU A 115 7.35 3.67 -4.74
CA GLU A 115 6.80 4.53 -5.79
C GLU A 115 7.70 5.75 -6.03
N VAL A 116 8.09 6.43 -4.94
CA VAL A 116 8.99 7.60 -5.00
C VAL A 116 10.33 7.22 -5.65
N ASN A 117 10.94 6.12 -5.21
CA ASN A 117 12.19 5.65 -5.81
C ASN A 117 12.02 5.24 -7.28
N ARG A 118 10.85 4.70 -7.68
CA ARG A 118 10.59 4.27 -9.07
C ARG A 118 10.59 5.45 -10.04
N VAL A 119 10.14 6.62 -9.61
CA VAL A 119 10.20 7.85 -10.43
C VAL A 119 11.56 8.57 -10.34
N GLY A 120 12.53 7.98 -9.64
CA GLY A 120 13.90 8.47 -9.57
C GLY A 120 14.13 9.59 -8.56
N LEU A 121 13.25 9.74 -7.57
CA LEU A 121 13.36 10.74 -6.52
C LEU A 121 14.02 10.15 -5.26
N THR A 122 14.89 10.94 -4.65
CA THR A 122 15.48 10.65 -3.34
C THR A 122 14.52 11.06 -2.24
N LEU A 123 14.33 10.20 -1.22
CA LEU A 123 13.62 10.56 0.00
C LEU A 123 14.58 11.27 0.95
N HIS A 124 14.21 12.47 1.39
CA HIS A 124 14.97 13.28 2.36
C HIS A 124 14.39 13.21 3.78
N LEU A 125 13.09 12.98 3.91
CA LEU A 125 12.43 12.78 5.19
C LEU A 125 11.15 11.96 5.00
N ILE A 126 10.83 11.12 5.98
CA ILE A 126 9.51 10.52 6.11
C ILE A 126 8.98 10.66 7.53
N VAL A 127 7.78 11.22 7.67
CA VAL A 127 7.04 11.33 8.92
C VAL A 127 5.77 10.52 8.76
N HIS A 128 5.63 9.40 9.48
CA HIS A 128 4.54 8.44 9.27
C HIS A 128 3.79 7.99 10.54
N PRO A 129 3.34 8.90 11.42
CA PRO A 129 2.58 8.54 12.61
C PRO A 129 1.29 7.77 12.28
N ILE A 130 0.95 6.81 13.14
CA ILE A 130 -0.38 6.20 13.19
C ILE A 130 -1.19 6.96 14.23
N VAL A 131 -2.30 7.56 13.82
CA VAL A 131 -3.10 8.43 14.67
C VAL A 131 -4.48 7.81 14.87
N ALA A 132 -4.87 7.61 16.13
CA ALA A 132 -6.25 7.31 16.47
C ALA A 132 -7.09 8.58 16.25
N VAL A 133 -8.14 8.49 15.43
CA VAL A 133 -8.96 9.65 15.03
C VAL A 133 -10.44 9.43 15.34
N ASN A 134 -11.14 10.54 15.56
CA ASN A 134 -12.60 10.59 15.55
C ASN A 134 -13.03 11.32 14.28
N ARG A 135 -13.84 10.68 13.44
CA ARG A 135 -14.50 11.32 12.31
C ARG A 135 -16.01 11.35 12.51
N ASP A 136 -16.63 12.45 12.11
CA ASP A 136 -18.08 12.56 12.00
C ASP A 136 -18.59 11.69 10.84
N SER A 137 -19.91 11.45 10.81
CA SER A 137 -20.54 10.60 9.79
C SER A 137 -20.38 11.11 8.35
N ASP A 138 -20.08 12.39 8.19
CA ASP A 138 -19.79 13.02 6.91
C ASP A 138 -18.30 12.95 6.51
N GLY A 139 -17.46 12.28 7.30
CA GLY A 139 -16.03 12.15 7.04
C GLY A 139 -15.17 13.30 7.61
N THR A 140 -15.77 14.27 8.29
CA THR A 140 -15.04 15.38 8.91
C THR A 140 -14.18 14.89 10.08
N LEU A 141 -12.90 15.28 10.13
CA LEU A 141 -11.99 15.00 11.24
C LEU A 141 -12.38 15.84 12.47
N ALA A 142 -13.06 15.22 13.43
CA ALA A 142 -13.51 15.85 14.66
C ALA A 142 -12.38 15.98 15.70
N GLY A 143 -11.36 15.11 15.64
CA GLY A 143 -10.19 15.23 16.51
C GLY A 143 -9.33 13.97 16.60
N VAL A 144 -8.28 14.07 17.43
CA VAL A 144 -7.43 12.92 17.81
C VAL A 144 -8.08 12.20 18.98
N ALA A 145 -8.29 10.90 18.84
CA ALA A 145 -8.83 10.04 19.89
C ALA A 145 -7.74 9.57 20.88
N PRO A 146 -8.10 9.22 22.12
CA PRO A 146 -7.24 8.44 23.00
C PRO A 146 -6.79 7.13 22.32
N GLU A 147 -5.55 6.70 22.58
CA GLU A 147 -4.99 5.48 21.98
C GLU A 147 -5.74 4.20 22.38
N ASP A 148 -6.42 4.22 23.52
CA ASP A 148 -7.18 3.13 24.13
C ASP A 148 -8.71 3.22 23.89
N ALA A 149 -9.16 4.17 23.08
CA ALA A 149 -10.57 4.33 22.73
C ALA A 149 -11.14 3.07 22.04
N GLN A 150 -12.44 2.79 22.21
CA GLN A 150 -13.12 1.65 21.60
C GLN A 150 -14.49 2.06 21.03
N PRO A 151 -14.76 1.84 19.72
CA PRO A 151 -13.82 1.39 18.68
C PRO A 151 -12.76 2.46 18.37
N VAL A 152 -11.52 2.03 18.07
CA VAL A 152 -10.46 2.93 17.60
C VAL A 152 -10.38 2.87 16.08
N HIS A 153 -10.54 4.02 15.42
CA HIS A 153 -10.22 4.17 14.01
C HIS A 153 -8.81 4.75 13.89
N ARG A 154 -7.91 4.01 13.24
CA ARG A 154 -6.51 4.42 13.07
C ARG A 154 -6.28 4.85 11.63
N GLU A 155 -5.62 5.99 11.48
CA GLU A 155 -5.18 6.50 10.19
C GLU A 155 -3.67 6.67 10.18
N SER A 156 -3.05 6.27 9.08
CA SER A 156 -1.65 6.55 8.77
C SER A 156 -1.58 7.91 8.08
N PHE A 157 -0.90 8.86 8.72
CA PHE A 157 -0.55 10.14 8.12
C PHE A 157 0.89 10.04 7.65
N ILE A 158 1.13 10.12 6.35
CA ILE A 158 2.48 9.98 5.77
C ILE A 158 2.85 11.29 5.09
N HIS A 159 3.91 11.93 5.56
CA HIS A 159 4.54 13.08 4.92
C HIS A 159 5.92 12.68 4.45
N VAL A 160 6.20 12.92 3.17
CA VAL A 160 7.48 12.61 2.56
C VAL A 160 8.04 13.88 1.93
N GLU A 161 9.31 14.15 2.21
CA GLU A 161 10.09 15.16 1.50
C GLU A 161 10.97 14.49 0.46
N VAL A 162 10.89 14.98 -0.78
CA VAL A 162 11.64 14.44 -1.92
C VAL A 162 12.36 15.54 -2.69
N ASP A 163 13.25 15.14 -3.61
CA ASP A 163 13.92 16.06 -4.54
C ASP A 163 12.91 17.03 -5.16
N ARG A 164 13.28 18.32 -5.25
CA ARG A 164 12.35 19.35 -5.71
C ARG A 164 11.99 19.17 -7.18
N MET A 165 10.70 18.94 -7.42
CA MET A 165 10.09 18.86 -8.73
C MET A 165 9.49 20.21 -9.12
N ILE A 166 9.72 20.66 -10.35
CA ILE A 166 9.23 21.97 -10.85
C ILE A 166 8.08 21.87 -11.85
N ASP A 167 7.88 20.69 -12.45
CA ASP A 167 6.85 20.46 -13.46
C ASP A 167 5.53 20.03 -12.80
N PRO A 168 4.46 20.84 -12.87
CA PRO A 168 3.16 20.48 -12.30
C PRO A 168 2.60 19.16 -12.83
N ALA A 169 2.83 18.83 -14.10
CA ALA A 169 2.34 17.58 -14.67
C ALA A 169 3.01 16.35 -14.04
N GLN A 170 4.27 16.48 -13.62
CA GLN A 170 4.96 15.41 -12.89
C GLN A 170 4.48 15.28 -11.45
N LEU A 171 4.13 16.38 -10.78
CA LEU A 171 3.51 16.37 -9.45
C LEU A 171 2.17 15.61 -9.49
N ASP A 172 1.31 15.96 -10.45
CA ASP A 172 0.00 15.33 -10.64
C ASP A 172 0.14 13.84 -10.98
N ALA A 173 1.11 13.48 -11.84
CA ALA A 173 1.39 12.10 -12.19
C ALA A 173 1.87 11.28 -10.99
N LEU A 174 2.74 11.85 -10.13
CA LEU A 174 3.19 11.19 -8.90
C LEU A 174 2.03 10.98 -7.93
N ALA A 175 1.17 11.99 -7.74
CA ALA A 175 -0.03 11.88 -6.91
C ALA A 175 -0.95 10.76 -7.40
N ALA A 176 -1.23 10.72 -8.71
CA ALA A 176 -2.08 9.69 -9.31
C ALA A 176 -1.48 8.28 -9.17
N ASN A 177 -0.17 8.14 -9.34
CA ASN A 177 0.51 6.86 -9.16
C ASN A 177 0.44 6.38 -7.70
N LEU A 178 0.64 7.27 -6.74
CA LEU A 178 0.53 6.96 -5.31
C LEU A 178 -0.88 6.52 -4.94
N VAL A 179 -1.92 7.21 -5.44
CA VAL A 179 -3.33 6.78 -5.25
C VAL A 179 -3.53 5.35 -5.76
N ARG A 180 -3.02 5.04 -6.96
CA ARG A 180 -3.12 3.69 -7.53
C ARG A 180 -2.39 2.65 -6.67
N VAL A 181 -1.17 2.95 -6.22
CA VAL A 181 -0.39 2.05 -5.34
C VAL A 181 -1.10 1.80 -4.02
N LEU A 182 -1.65 2.82 -3.38
CA LEU A 182 -2.41 2.68 -2.14
C LEU A 182 -3.69 1.85 -2.33
N GLY A 183 -4.30 1.95 -3.52
CA GLY A 183 -5.38 1.05 -3.94
C GLY A 183 -4.92 -0.41 -4.00
N ASP A 184 -3.80 -0.69 -4.69
CA ASP A 184 -3.23 -2.04 -4.79
C ASP A 184 -2.93 -2.62 -3.38
N VAL A 185 -2.36 -1.81 -2.47
CA VAL A 185 -2.09 -2.20 -1.07
C VAL A 185 -3.39 -2.60 -0.37
N ARG A 186 -4.42 -1.75 -0.45
CA ARG A 186 -5.72 -1.99 0.18
C ARG A 186 -6.35 -3.28 -0.29
N GLU A 187 -6.41 -3.49 -1.61
CA GLU A 187 -7.01 -4.69 -2.18
C GLU A 187 -6.27 -5.96 -1.74
N ALA A 188 -4.93 -5.93 -1.74
CA ALA A 188 -4.12 -7.06 -1.28
C ALA A 188 -4.35 -7.37 0.20
N VAL A 189 -4.40 -6.35 1.06
CA VAL A 189 -4.62 -6.51 2.51
C VAL A 189 -6.04 -7.01 2.81
N GLU A 190 -7.07 -6.41 2.21
CA GLU A 190 -8.48 -6.78 2.46
C GLU A 190 -8.81 -8.20 2.00
N ASP A 191 -8.20 -8.67 0.90
CA ASP A 191 -8.43 -10.01 0.37
C ASP A 191 -7.46 -11.06 0.88
N TRP A 192 -6.46 -10.70 1.69
CA TRP A 192 -5.42 -11.60 2.18
C TRP A 192 -5.98 -12.95 2.67
N THR A 193 -6.91 -12.88 3.63
CA THR A 193 -7.51 -14.08 4.25
C THR A 193 -8.34 -14.88 3.24
N LYS A 194 -8.97 -14.21 2.26
CA LYS A 194 -9.75 -14.88 1.20
C LYS A 194 -8.81 -15.64 0.25
N MET A 195 -7.67 -15.05 -0.10
CA MET A 195 -6.63 -15.70 -0.91
C MET A 195 -6.04 -16.92 -0.19
N GLN A 196 -5.71 -16.80 1.10
CA GLN A 196 -5.26 -17.94 1.91
C GLN A 196 -6.31 -19.05 1.96
N SER A 197 -7.57 -18.70 2.22
CA SER A 197 -8.70 -19.65 2.26
C SER A 197 -8.87 -20.37 0.92
N ARG A 198 -8.70 -19.65 -0.19
CA ARG A 198 -8.80 -20.23 -1.52
C ARG A 198 -7.65 -21.19 -1.81
N LEU A 199 -6.42 -20.88 -1.36
CA LEU A 199 -5.28 -21.79 -1.49
C LEU A 199 -5.50 -23.10 -0.74
N LEU A 200 -6.00 -23.02 0.50
CA LEU A 200 -6.36 -24.20 1.30
C LEU A 200 -7.48 -25.01 0.65
N ALA A 201 -8.47 -24.34 0.04
CA ALA A 201 -9.51 -25.03 -0.74
C ALA A 201 -8.91 -25.77 -1.95
N VAL A 202 -7.92 -25.19 -2.64
CA VAL A 202 -7.22 -25.87 -3.74
C VAL A 202 -6.47 -27.09 -3.23
N VAL A 203 -5.80 -27.01 -2.08
CA VAL A 203 -5.15 -28.17 -1.44
C VAL A 203 -6.16 -29.29 -1.15
N ALA A 204 -7.33 -28.96 -0.58
CA ALA A 204 -8.38 -29.94 -0.32
C ALA A 204 -8.98 -30.53 -1.61
N GLU A 205 -9.06 -29.75 -2.70
CA GLU A 205 -9.50 -30.23 -4.01
C GLU A 205 -8.51 -31.27 -4.59
N LEU A 206 -7.21 -31.13 -4.36
CA LEU A 206 -6.19 -32.11 -4.78
C LEU A 206 -6.33 -33.45 -4.03
N ASP A 207 -6.68 -33.41 -2.74
CA ASP A 207 -6.91 -34.61 -1.93
C ASP A 207 -8.17 -35.37 -2.39
N GLN A 208 -9.22 -34.64 -2.80
CA GLN A 208 -10.49 -35.24 -3.24
C GLN A 208 -10.45 -35.73 -4.69
N ARG A 209 -9.71 -35.04 -5.55
CA ARG A 209 -9.59 -35.34 -6.98
C ARG A 209 -8.11 -35.27 -7.38
N PRO A 210 -7.36 -36.35 -7.15
CA PRO A 210 -5.94 -36.38 -7.51
C PRO A 210 -5.73 -36.10 -9.00
N PRO A 211 -4.83 -35.16 -9.36
CA PRO A 211 -4.50 -34.88 -10.75
C PRO A 211 -3.80 -36.08 -11.43
N PRO A 212 -3.82 -36.16 -12.77
CA PRO A 212 -3.16 -37.22 -13.53
C PRO A 212 -1.64 -37.01 -13.62
N VAL A 213 -0.99 -36.78 -12.48
CA VAL A 213 0.46 -36.63 -12.30
C VAL A 213 0.97 -37.68 -11.29
N PRO A 214 2.28 -37.98 -11.25
CA PRO A 214 2.84 -38.87 -10.25
C PRO A 214 2.45 -38.49 -8.80
N ALA A 215 2.23 -39.50 -7.95
CA ALA A 215 1.72 -39.29 -6.59
C ALA A 215 2.71 -38.53 -5.68
N ASP A 216 4.01 -38.73 -5.92
CA ASP A 216 5.10 -37.97 -5.29
C ASP A 216 5.09 -36.51 -5.72
N GLU A 217 4.93 -36.21 -7.03
CA GLU A 217 4.78 -34.84 -7.54
C GLU A 217 3.56 -34.14 -6.91
N CYS A 218 2.41 -34.82 -6.85
CA CYS A 218 1.22 -34.28 -6.20
C CYS A 218 1.44 -34.02 -4.69
N GLY A 219 2.16 -34.91 -4.01
CA GLY A 219 2.51 -34.78 -2.59
C GLY A 219 3.43 -33.59 -2.31
N GLU A 220 4.45 -33.40 -3.15
CA GLU A 220 5.37 -32.26 -3.06
C GLU A 220 4.64 -30.93 -3.34
N ALA A 221 3.83 -30.88 -4.39
CA ALA A 221 3.03 -29.71 -4.70
C ALA A 221 2.12 -29.33 -3.54
N ARG A 222 1.44 -30.32 -2.94
CA ARG A 222 0.60 -30.12 -1.75
C ARG A 222 1.38 -29.55 -0.57
N ALA A 223 2.56 -30.13 -0.28
CA ALA A 223 3.42 -29.66 0.80
C ALA A 223 3.87 -28.20 0.57
N PHE A 224 4.22 -27.87 -0.67
CA PHE A 224 4.58 -26.50 -1.06
C PHE A 224 3.41 -25.52 -0.89
N LEU A 225 2.20 -25.85 -1.36
CA LEU A 225 1.04 -24.96 -1.20
C LEU A 225 0.66 -24.75 0.28
N LEU A 226 0.79 -25.76 1.13
CA LEU A 226 0.59 -25.62 2.58
C LEU A 226 1.68 -24.74 3.21
N TRP A 227 2.93 -24.88 2.78
CA TRP A 227 4.03 -24.01 3.23
C TRP A 227 3.77 -22.54 2.88
N LEU A 228 3.30 -22.25 1.65
CA LEU A 228 2.90 -20.89 1.25
C LEU A 228 1.77 -20.35 2.14
N ALA A 229 0.75 -21.17 2.43
CA ALA A 229 -0.38 -20.78 3.28
C ALA A 229 0.04 -20.51 4.74
N ASP A 230 1.12 -21.15 5.21
CA ASP A 230 1.70 -20.96 6.54
C ASP A 230 2.60 -19.71 6.62
N ASN A 231 2.17 -18.60 6.02
CA ASN A 231 2.83 -17.29 6.04
C ASN A 231 4.26 -17.23 5.46
N HIS A 232 4.65 -18.21 4.64
CA HIS A 232 5.94 -18.17 3.93
C HIS A 232 5.88 -17.43 2.58
N PHE A 233 4.72 -16.91 2.20
CA PHE A 233 4.51 -16.17 0.97
C PHE A 233 3.52 -15.03 1.16
N THR A 234 3.82 -13.86 0.58
CA THR A 234 2.89 -12.71 0.57
C THR A 234 2.03 -12.77 -0.70
N PHE A 235 0.82 -13.30 -0.58
CA PHE A 235 -0.24 -13.19 -1.59
C PHE A 235 -0.65 -11.73 -1.83
N LEU A 236 -0.41 -11.24 -3.04
CA LEU A 236 -0.84 -9.91 -3.48
C LEU A 236 -2.06 -9.96 -4.38
N GLY A 237 -2.30 -11.09 -5.05
CA GLY A 237 -3.47 -11.28 -5.88
C GLY A 237 -3.73 -12.74 -6.21
N TYR A 238 -4.98 -13.06 -6.49
CA TYR A 238 -5.42 -14.37 -6.97
C TYR A 238 -6.43 -14.18 -8.08
N ARG A 239 -6.40 -15.07 -9.07
CA ARG A 239 -7.39 -15.12 -10.15
C ARG A 239 -7.51 -16.54 -10.67
N ARG A 240 -8.75 -17.00 -10.89
CA ARG A 240 -9.00 -18.30 -11.51
C ARG A 240 -9.25 -18.12 -13.00
N HIS A 241 -8.70 -19.05 -13.78
CA HIS A 241 -8.93 -19.11 -15.22
C HIS A 241 -9.50 -20.46 -15.63
N GLU A 242 -10.21 -20.47 -16.75
CA GLU A 242 -10.58 -21.64 -17.53
C GLU A 242 -9.77 -21.64 -18.83
N LEU A 243 -9.14 -22.78 -19.14
CA LEU A 243 -8.49 -22.97 -20.42
C LEU A 243 -9.56 -23.22 -21.49
N VAL A 244 -9.60 -22.34 -22.48
CA VAL A 244 -10.58 -22.39 -23.58
C VAL A 244 -9.86 -22.31 -24.92
N THR A 245 -10.56 -22.65 -25.99
CA THR A 245 -10.07 -22.46 -27.37
C THR A 245 -10.89 -21.36 -28.03
N ILE A 246 -10.23 -20.32 -28.54
CA ILE A 246 -10.84 -19.21 -29.29
C ILE A 246 -10.09 -19.11 -30.61
N ASP A 247 -10.82 -19.15 -31.72
CA ASP A 247 -10.25 -19.10 -33.08
C ASP A 247 -9.13 -20.13 -33.34
N GLY A 248 -9.26 -21.32 -32.73
CA GLY A 248 -8.28 -22.40 -32.85
C GLY A 248 -7.07 -22.29 -31.92
N GLU A 249 -6.97 -21.20 -31.14
CA GLU A 249 -5.85 -20.92 -30.25
C GLU A 249 -6.26 -21.07 -28.78
N ALA A 250 -5.32 -21.50 -27.93
CA ALA A 250 -5.54 -21.56 -26.50
C ALA A 250 -5.67 -20.15 -25.89
N ALA A 251 -6.65 -19.97 -25.00
CA ALA A 251 -6.87 -18.75 -24.24
C ALA A 251 -7.25 -19.07 -22.79
N LEU A 252 -6.98 -18.12 -21.88
CA LEU A 252 -7.39 -18.21 -20.48
C LEU A 252 -8.56 -17.27 -20.23
N ARG A 253 -9.76 -17.82 -20.07
CA ARG A 253 -10.95 -17.07 -19.67
C ARG A 253 -10.95 -16.86 -18.17
N ILE A 254 -11.17 -15.63 -17.73
CA ILE A 254 -11.24 -15.30 -16.31
C ILE A 254 -12.58 -15.83 -15.77
N VAL A 255 -12.53 -16.57 -14.67
CA VAL A 255 -13.76 -17.02 -13.99
C VAL A 255 -14.38 -15.82 -13.26
N PRO A 256 -15.66 -15.49 -13.49
CA PRO A 256 -16.34 -14.41 -12.79
C PRO A 256 -16.19 -14.51 -11.27
N ASP A 257 -16.08 -13.36 -10.61
CA ASP A 257 -15.97 -13.22 -9.15
C ASP A 257 -14.78 -13.95 -8.49
N SER A 258 -13.79 -14.39 -9.29
CA SER A 258 -12.61 -15.10 -8.78
C SER A 258 -11.40 -14.21 -8.50
N SER A 259 -11.40 -12.99 -9.03
CA SER A 259 -10.30 -12.04 -8.93
C SER A 259 -10.24 -11.40 -7.54
N MET A 260 -9.06 -11.41 -6.92
CA MET A 260 -8.78 -10.89 -5.58
C MET A 260 -7.46 -10.14 -5.54
N GLY A 261 -7.31 -9.23 -4.57
CA GLY A 261 -6.11 -8.41 -4.41
C GLY A 261 -5.83 -7.54 -5.63
N ILE A 262 -4.55 -7.35 -5.98
CA ILE A 262 -4.11 -6.56 -7.15
C ILE A 262 -4.60 -7.10 -8.51
N LEU A 263 -5.23 -8.28 -8.51
CA LEU A 263 -5.85 -8.87 -9.69
C LEU A 263 -7.35 -8.60 -9.76
N ARG A 264 -7.93 -7.78 -8.87
CA ARG A 264 -9.25 -7.20 -9.11
C ARG A 264 -9.16 -6.34 -10.38
N GLU A 265 -10.02 -6.59 -11.33
CA GLU A 265 -10.12 -5.76 -12.54
C GLU A 265 -11.53 -5.20 -12.63
N GLY A 266 -11.63 -3.99 -13.18
CA GLY A 266 -12.90 -3.38 -13.52
C GLY A 266 -13.67 -4.18 -14.59
N PRO A 267 -14.95 -3.84 -14.82
CA PRO A 267 -15.80 -4.57 -15.74
C PRO A 267 -15.29 -4.44 -17.18
N SER A 268 -14.58 -5.43 -17.73
CA SER A 268 -14.38 -5.63 -19.18
C SER A 268 -13.41 -6.75 -19.61
N GLN A 269 -12.66 -7.40 -18.72
CA GLN A 269 -11.74 -8.46 -19.16
C GLN A 269 -12.32 -9.85 -18.93
N GLU A 270 -12.93 -10.42 -19.97
CA GLU A 270 -13.33 -11.83 -19.97
C GLU A 270 -12.15 -12.77 -20.24
N ILE A 271 -11.14 -12.30 -20.99
CA ILE A 271 -9.97 -13.07 -21.42
C ILE A 271 -8.69 -12.41 -20.90
N SER A 272 -7.76 -13.24 -20.42
CA SER A 272 -6.43 -12.78 -20.01
C SER A 272 -5.65 -12.22 -21.21
N ALA A 273 -5.48 -10.89 -21.23
CA ALA A 273 -4.72 -10.21 -22.28
C ALA A 273 -3.24 -10.62 -22.28
N SER A 274 -2.64 -10.77 -21.10
CA SER A 274 -1.24 -11.18 -20.95
C SER A 274 -0.98 -12.58 -21.49
N PHE A 275 -1.90 -13.53 -21.29
CA PHE A 275 -1.80 -14.86 -21.86
C PHE A 275 -2.00 -14.87 -23.38
N SER A 276 -2.98 -14.11 -23.88
CA SER A 276 -3.24 -14.00 -25.32
C SER A 276 -2.08 -13.36 -26.10
N ALA A 277 -1.26 -12.53 -25.45
CA ALA A 277 -0.07 -11.93 -26.04
C ALA A 277 1.13 -12.90 -26.13
N LEU A 278 1.07 -14.07 -25.49
CA LEU A 278 2.16 -15.06 -25.54
C LEU A 278 2.23 -15.75 -26.91
N PRO A 279 3.44 -16.09 -27.40
CA PRO A 279 3.59 -16.89 -28.62
C PRO A 279 2.82 -18.22 -28.52
N PRO A 280 2.27 -18.75 -29.64
CA PRO A 280 1.50 -20.01 -29.64
C PRO A 280 2.22 -21.19 -28.97
N GLU A 281 3.53 -21.30 -29.19
CA GLU A 281 4.38 -22.34 -28.58
C GLU A 281 4.39 -22.26 -27.03
N VAL A 282 4.35 -21.05 -26.48
CA VAL A 282 4.29 -20.82 -25.02
C VAL A 282 2.88 -21.11 -24.50
N ARG A 283 1.83 -20.74 -25.26
CA ARG A 283 0.43 -21.06 -24.88
C ARG A 283 0.17 -22.57 -24.83
N ALA A 284 0.86 -23.35 -25.68
CA ALA A 284 0.78 -24.81 -25.64
C ALA A 284 1.24 -25.43 -24.30
N TYR A 285 2.09 -24.74 -23.53
CA TYR A 285 2.48 -25.20 -22.18
C TYR A 285 1.29 -25.28 -21.21
N ALA A 286 0.21 -24.53 -21.47
CA ALA A 286 -1.00 -24.61 -20.64
C ALA A 286 -1.61 -26.02 -20.62
N ARG A 287 -1.41 -26.81 -21.69
CA ARG A 287 -1.91 -28.20 -21.81
C ARG A 287 -0.95 -29.27 -21.30
N ARG A 288 0.27 -28.91 -20.89
CA ARG A 288 1.20 -29.90 -20.32
C ARG A 288 0.69 -30.42 -18.97
N PRO A 289 0.85 -31.72 -18.67
CA PRO A 289 0.42 -32.32 -17.41
C PRO A 289 1.39 -32.01 -16.27
N GLU A 290 1.62 -30.72 -16.01
CA GLU A 290 2.47 -30.22 -14.92
C GLU A 290 1.55 -29.52 -13.92
N LEU A 291 1.50 -29.98 -12.68
CA LEU A 291 0.54 -29.46 -11.69
C LEU A 291 0.86 -28.02 -11.29
N LEU A 292 2.13 -27.71 -11.06
CA LEU A 292 2.60 -26.39 -10.65
C LEU A 292 3.48 -25.76 -11.73
N VAL A 293 3.24 -24.47 -11.98
CA VAL A 293 4.15 -23.63 -12.77
C VAL A 293 4.53 -22.43 -11.91
N ILE A 294 5.83 -22.29 -11.64
CA ILE A 294 6.39 -21.19 -10.85
C ILE A 294 7.31 -20.39 -11.76
N THR A 295 7.04 -19.11 -11.92
CA THR A 295 7.86 -18.22 -12.75
C THR A 295 7.83 -16.79 -12.21
N LYS A 296 8.69 -15.93 -12.76
CA LYS A 296 8.65 -14.49 -12.49
C LYS A 296 7.73 -13.82 -13.52
N SER A 297 6.79 -13.02 -13.03
CA SER A 297 6.02 -12.11 -13.87
C SER A 297 6.91 -11.03 -14.47
N THR A 298 6.51 -10.47 -15.59
CA THR A 298 7.09 -9.24 -16.15
C THR A 298 6.58 -7.98 -15.44
N SER A 299 5.52 -8.11 -14.63
CA SER A 299 5.01 -7.03 -13.79
C SER A 299 5.81 -6.90 -12.50
N ARG A 300 6.13 -5.66 -12.14
CA ARG A 300 6.77 -5.33 -10.87
C ARG A 300 5.73 -5.15 -9.77
N SER A 301 6.08 -5.54 -8.55
CA SER A 301 5.21 -5.32 -7.40
C SER A 301 5.06 -3.84 -7.10
N THR A 302 3.82 -3.44 -6.83
CA THR A 302 3.45 -2.13 -6.28
C THR A 302 3.26 -2.20 -4.77
N VAL A 303 3.13 -3.40 -4.20
CA VAL A 303 2.90 -3.65 -2.78
C VAL A 303 4.08 -4.44 -2.23
N HIS A 304 4.73 -3.94 -1.19
CA HIS A 304 5.80 -4.64 -0.47
C HIS A 304 6.99 -5.14 -1.33
N ARG A 305 8.15 -4.50 -1.18
CA ARG A 305 9.44 -4.77 -1.85
C ARG A 305 9.48 -4.56 -3.38
N PRO A 306 10.51 -3.86 -3.91
CA PRO A 306 10.62 -3.58 -5.34
C PRO A 306 11.19 -4.78 -6.12
N GLY A 307 10.34 -5.75 -6.43
CA GLY A 307 10.71 -6.95 -7.20
C GLY A 307 9.72 -7.26 -8.34
N TYR A 308 10.13 -8.17 -9.23
CA TYR A 308 9.18 -8.84 -10.10
C TYR A 308 8.32 -9.79 -9.28
N LEU A 309 7.01 -9.81 -9.56
CA LEU A 309 6.07 -10.67 -8.86
C LEU A 309 6.39 -12.15 -9.14
N ASP A 310 6.30 -12.97 -8.10
CA ASP A 310 6.26 -14.42 -8.26
C ASP A 310 4.87 -14.83 -8.74
N TYR A 311 4.83 -15.60 -9.82
CA TYR A 311 3.62 -16.16 -10.40
C TYR A 311 3.60 -17.66 -10.17
N ILE A 312 2.62 -18.11 -9.38
CA ILE A 312 2.39 -19.52 -9.06
C ILE A 312 1.06 -19.91 -9.68
N ALA A 313 1.10 -20.70 -10.75
CA ALA A 313 -0.08 -21.29 -11.36
C ALA A 313 -0.25 -22.73 -10.88
N ILE A 314 -1.48 -23.06 -10.49
CA ILE A 314 -1.90 -24.39 -10.09
C ILE A 314 -2.88 -24.90 -11.14
N LYS A 315 -2.45 -25.86 -11.97
CA LYS A 315 -3.29 -26.41 -13.03
C LYS A 315 -4.37 -27.30 -12.40
N ARG A 316 -5.57 -27.23 -12.98
CA ARG A 316 -6.69 -28.07 -12.61
C ARG A 316 -7.02 -28.97 -13.78
N PHE A 317 -7.26 -30.23 -13.48
CA PHE A 317 -7.61 -31.24 -14.46
C PHE A 317 -9.08 -31.56 -14.29
N GLY A 318 -9.85 -31.46 -15.38
CA GLY A 318 -11.25 -31.88 -15.39
C GLY A 318 -11.37 -33.39 -15.58
N ASP A 319 -12.61 -33.89 -15.57
CA ASP A 319 -12.90 -35.31 -15.88
C ASP A 319 -12.53 -35.69 -17.34
N ARG A 320 -12.31 -34.69 -18.19
CA ARG A 320 -11.62 -34.82 -19.47
C ARG A 320 -10.20 -34.31 -19.29
N ALA A 321 -9.23 -35.18 -19.48
CA ALA A 321 -7.82 -34.89 -19.39
C ALA A 321 -7.31 -34.02 -20.57
N ASP A 322 -7.89 -32.83 -20.75
CA ASP A 322 -7.56 -31.85 -21.80
C ASP A 322 -7.25 -30.45 -21.27
#